data_AF-A0A0A3HQJ0-F1
#
_entry.id   AF-A0A0A3HQJ0-F1
#
_cell.length_a   1.000
_cell.length_b   1.000
_cell.length_c   1.000
_cell.angle_alpha   90.00
_cell.angle_beta   90.00
_cell.angle_gamma   90.00
#
_symmetry.space_group_name_H-M   'P 1'
#
loop_
_entity.id
_entity.type
_entity.pdbx_description
1 polymer ?
#
loop_
_entity_poly.entity_id
_entity_poly.type
_entity_poly.pdbx_seq_one_letter_code
_entity_poly.pdbx_strand_id
1 'polypeptide(L)' 'MLNSIGIPGLIIILVIILIMFGPSKLPKLGRSIGESMKNFKDSTKGVLDEEEDSKKAEKM' A
#
# COMPACT_ATOMS: atom_id res chain seq x y z
N MET A 1 -12.47 23.30 15.13
CA MET A 1 -11.83 24.32 14.27
C MET A 1 -11.18 23.71 13.02
N LEU A 2 -10.52 22.53 13.10
CA LEU A 2 -9.99 21.83 11.91
C LEU A 2 -11.07 21.19 11.02
N ASN A 3 -12.21 20.75 11.58
CA ASN A 3 -13.31 20.18 10.78
C ASN A 3 -14.00 21.17 9.83
N SER A 4 -13.81 22.49 10.02
CA SER A 4 -14.39 23.52 9.12
C SER A 4 -13.53 23.77 7.88
N ILE A 5 -12.29 23.25 7.85
CA ILE A 5 -11.36 23.41 6.73
C ILE A 5 -11.65 22.40 5.60
N GLY A 6 -12.31 21.29 5.94
CA GLY A 6 -12.89 20.33 4.99
C GLY A 6 -11.95 19.82 3.90
N ILE A 7 -12.54 19.26 2.85
CA ILE A 7 -11.84 18.86 1.62
C ILE A 7 -11.04 20.03 0.98
N PRO A 8 -11.53 21.30 0.97
CA PRO A 8 -10.80 22.41 0.36
C PRO A 8 -9.41 22.68 0.95
N GLY A 9 -9.25 22.63 2.27
CA GLY A 9 -7.92 22.85 2.87
C GLY A 9 -6.97 21.68 2.67
N LEU A 10 -7.49 20.45 2.58
CA LEU A 10 -6.68 19.28 2.25
C LEU A 10 -6.09 19.41 0.84
N ILE A 11 -6.87 19.93 -0.12
CA ILE A 11 -6.41 20.23 -1.48
C ILE A 11 -5.26 21.25 -1.46
N ILE A 12 -5.37 22.32 -0.67
CA ILE A 12 -4.31 23.35 -0.55
C ILE A 12 -3.00 22.74 -0.04
N ILE A 13 -3.07 21.93 1.01
CA ILE A 13 -1.89 21.23 1.57
C ILE A 13 -1.29 20.30 0.51
N LEU A 14 -2.15 19.56 -0.21
CA LEU A 14 -1.72 18.66 -1.26
C LEU A 14 -1.03 19.40 -2.40
N VAL A 15 -1.52 20.57 -2.81
CA VAL A 15 -0.88 21.42 -3.83
C VAL A 15 0.52 21.87 -3.37
N ILE A 16 0.68 22.29 -2.12
CA ILE A 16 2.01 22.70 -1.59
C ILE A 16 2.99 21.52 -1.64
N ILE A 17 2.57 20.35 -1.18
CA ILE A 17 3.36 19.11 -1.24
C ILE A 17 3.71 18.78 -2.70
N LEU A 18 2.74 18.92 -3.61
CA LEU A 18 2.96 18.68 -5.04
C LEU A 18 3.93 19.67 -5.68
N ILE A 19 4.05 20.90 -5.19
CA ILE A 19 5.05 21.86 -5.69
C ILE A 19 6.45 21.46 -5.21
N MET A 20 6.59 21.04 -3.95
CA MET A 20 7.89 20.60 -3.40
C MET A 20 8.38 19.29 -4.02
N PHE A 21 7.49 18.31 -4.15
CA PHE A 21 7.84 16.96 -4.59
C PHE A 21 7.55 16.73 -6.08
N GLY A 22 6.64 17.49 -6.69
CA GLY A 22 6.16 17.26 -8.06
C GLY A 22 5.01 16.25 -8.15
N PRO A 23 4.02 16.45 -9.04
CA PRO A 23 2.87 15.56 -9.22
C PRO A 23 3.23 14.14 -9.62
N SER A 24 4.38 13.95 -10.27
CA SER A 24 4.82 12.63 -10.75
C SER A 24 5.42 11.75 -9.63
N LYS A 25 5.81 12.31 -8.48
CA LYS A 25 6.44 11.52 -7.40
C LYS A 25 5.42 10.69 -6.62
N LEU A 26 4.23 11.22 -6.33
CA LEU A 26 3.22 10.49 -5.56
C LEU A 26 2.76 9.20 -6.28
N PRO A 27 2.41 9.19 -7.58
CA PRO A 27 2.05 7.97 -8.30
C PRO A 27 3.22 6.98 -8.40
N LYS A 28 4.46 7.49 -8.54
CA LYS A 28 5.66 6.64 -8.61
C LYS A 28 5.90 5.90 -7.30
N LEU A 29 5.82 6.62 -6.17
CA LEU A 29 5.87 6.04 -4.82
C LEU A 29 4.75 5.02 -4.60
N GLY A 30 3.52 5.36 -4.99
CA GLY A 30 2.38 4.45 -4.89
C GLY A 30 2.55 3.16 -5.70
N ARG A 31 3.11 3.25 -6.91
CA ARG A 31 3.43 2.06 -7.73
C ARG A 31 4.48 1.17 -7.07
N SER A 32 5.58 1.75 -6.59
CA SER A 32 6.64 0.97 -5.93
C SER A 32 6.16 0.31 -4.63
N ILE A 33 5.38 1.02 -3.82
CA ILE A 33 4.76 0.46 -2.61
C ILE A 33 3.73 -0.61 -2.98
N GLY A 34 2.93 -0.38 -4.01
CA GLY A 34 1.92 -1.32 -4.49
C GLY A 34 2.52 -2.62 -5.01
N GLU A 35 3.60 -2.55 -5.79
CA GLU A 35 4.36 -3.71 -6.24
C GLU A 35 4.96 -4.48 -5.05
N SER A 36 5.56 -3.77 -4.09
CA SER A 36 6.08 -4.40 -2.87
C SER A 36 4.99 -5.08 -2.06
N MET A 37 3.82 -4.44 -1.89
CA MET A 37 2.69 -4.99 -1.15
C MET A 37 2.09 -6.21 -1.87
N LYS A 38 2.01 -6.16 -3.20
CA LYS A 38 1.54 -7.28 -4.03
C LYS A 38 2.48 -8.48 -3.88
N ASN A 39 3.78 -8.27 -4.06
CA ASN A 39 4.78 -9.34 -3.94
C ASN A 39 4.80 -9.91 -2.52
N PHE A 40 4.70 -9.06 -1.50
CA PHE A 40 4.60 -9.51 -0.10
C PHE A 40 3.37 -10.41 0.11
N LYS A 41 2.20 -9.98 -0.36
CA LYS A 41 0.96 -10.79 -0.26
C LYS A 41 1.11 -12.12 -0.99
N ASP A 42 1.66 -12.12 -2.19
CA ASP A 42 1.81 -13.32 -3.02
C ASP A 42 2.80 -14.30 -2.38
N SER A 43 3.91 -13.82 -1.82
CA SER A 43 4.87 -14.64 -1.07
C SER A 43 4.27 -15.20 0.23
N THR A 44 3.54 -14.40 1.01
CA THR A 44 2.88 -14.88 2.23
C THR A 44 1.83 -15.94 1.93
N LYS A 45 1.09 -15.80 0.83
CA LYS A 45 0.07 -16.77 0.44
C LYS A 45 0.67 -18.12 0.05
N GLY A 46 1.77 -18.13 -0.72
CA GLY A 46 2.48 -19.37 -1.05
C GLY A 46 3.00 -20.11 0.19
N VAL A 47 3.53 -19.39 1.18
CA VAL A 47 4.00 -19.99 2.45
C VAL A 47 2.83 -20.57 3.26
N LEU A 48 1.70 -19.87 3.32
CA LEU A 48 0.51 -20.37 4.03
C LEU A 48 -0.07 -21.64 3.38
N ASP A 49 -0.13 -21.67 2.04
CA ASP A 49 -0.63 -22.83 1.29
C ASP A 49 0.33 -24.04 1.46
N GLU A 50 1.66 -23.82 1.46
CA GLU A 50 2.66 -24.87 1.74
C GLU A 50 2.59 -25.41 3.18
N GLU A 51 2.30 -24.55 4.18
CA GLU A 51 2.10 -24.97 5.57
C GLU A 51 0.80 -25.77 5.77
N GLU A 52 -0.26 -25.49 5.01
CA GLU A 52 -1.50 -26.26 5.08
C GLU A 52 -1.37 -27.64 4.44
N ASP A 53 -0.69 -27.74 3.29
CA ASP A 53 -0.47 -29.03 2.61
C ASP A 53 0.47 -29.95 3.40
N SER A 54 1.51 -29.40 4.04
CA SER A 54 2.42 -30.18 4.89
C SER A 54 1.75 -30.69 6.18
N LYS A 55 0.86 -29.90 6.80
CA LYS A 55 0.06 -30.36 7.97
C LYS A 55 -0.98 -31.42 7.62
N LYS A 56 -1.47 -31.45 6.38
CA LYS A 56 -2.44 -32.44 5.92
C LYS A 56 -1.78 -33.79 5.59
N ALA A 57 -0.55 -33.77 5.09
CA ALA A 57 0.24 -34.97 4.81
C ALA A 57 0.73 -35.68 6.08
N GLU A 58 1.04 -34.94 7.15
CA GLU A 58 1.51 -35.51 8.43
C GLU A 58 0.38 -36.14 9.28
N LYS A 59 -0.89 -35.88 8.94
CA LYS A 59 -2.08 -36.41 9.63
C LYS A 59 -2.70 -37.65 9.00
N MET A 60 -2.17 -38.16 7.89
CA MET A 60 -2.63 -39.37 7.19
C MET A 60 -1.75 -40.59 7.45
#